data_AF-A0A916A0T2-F1
#
_entry.id   AF-A0A916A0T2-F1
#
_cell.length_a   1.000
_cell.length_b   1.000
_cell.length_c   1.000
_cell.angle_alpha   90.00
_cell.angle_beta   90.00
_cell.angle_gamma   90.00
#
_symmetry.space_group_name_H-M   'P 1'
#
loop_
_entity.id
_entity.type
_entity.pdbx_description
1 polymer ?
#
loop_
_entity_poly.entity_id
_entity_poly.type
_entity_poly.pdbx_seq_one_letter_code
_entity_poly.pdbx_strand_id
1 'polypeptide(L)'
;MNVSSKKTKYPFRSLVTEGLREYRIGTTGIINNIDPKSWKYNRRFFTQAMMAPSFNNQAVEWANELWTEMESYWNELGENHELDLIKWMQRFSNEMIFKISTGVKNNCMASYYYHTFVLESNDLDEKEKEKIKESENFIQSIETFMRGAFYFFYFNRFMRHYVPFIRGKVISLLKNRDFLDGKH
;
A
#
# COMPACT_ATOMS: atom_id res chain seq x y z
N MET A 1 -11.00 8.28 -22.39
CA MET A 1 -12.25 8.10 -23.16
C MET A 1 -13.25 7.38 -22.26
N ASN A 2 -14.34 8.06 -21.88
CA ASN A 2 -15.46 7.46 -21.18
C ASN A 2 -16.07 6.37 -22.07
N VAL A 3 -16.26 5.17 -21.53
CA VAL A 3 -17.14 4.20 -22.18
C VAL A 3 -18.56 4.73 -22.00
N SER A 4 -19.11 5.40 -23.02
CA SER A 4 -20.46 5.95 -22.97
C SER A 4 -21.46 4.80 -22.84
N SER A 5 -22.24 4.79 -21.77
CA SER A 5 -23.40 3.91 -21.68
C SER A 5 -24.53 4.49 -22.51
N LYS A 6 -25.19 3.69 -23.34
CA LYS A 6 -26.44 4.10 -24.01
C LYS A 6 -27.57 4.39 -23.01
N LYS A 7 -27.41 4.01 -21.74
CA LYS A 7 -28.43 4.13 -20.68
C LYS A 7 -28.17 5.27 -19.69
N THR A 8 -27.00 5.89 -19.69
CA THR A 8 -26.69 6.99 -18.75
C THR A 8 -25.63 7.93 -19.29
N LYS A 9 -25.82 9.24 -19.06
CA LYS A 9 -24.88 10.31 -19.38
C LYS A 9 -23.73 10.43 -18.37
N TYR A 10 -23.81 9.70 -17.25
CA TYR A 10 -22.79 9.72 -16.20
C TYR A 10 -21.71 8.65 -16.44
N PRO A 11 -20.44 8.94 -16.11
CA PRO A 11 -19.39 7.95 -16.17
C PRO A 11 -19.72 6.80 -15.23
N PHE A 12 -19.72 5.57 -15.75
CA PHE A 12 -19.92 4.37 -14.94
C PHE A 12 -18.69 4.06 -14.09
N ARG A 13 -17.51 4.62 -14.43
CA ARG A 13 -16.21 4.41 -13.77
C ARG A 13 -15.27 5.60 -13.85
N SER A 14 -14.25 5.57 -13.00
CA SER A 14 -13.18 6.57 -12.92
C SER A 14 -12.58 6.90 -14.29
N LEU A 15 -12.38 8.19 -14.54
CA LEU A 15 -11.70 8.69 -15.72
C LEU A 15 -10.21 8.37 -15.62
N VAL A 16 -9.76 7.37 -16.39
CA VAL A 16 -8.33 7.09 -16.52
C VAL A 16 -7.74 8.07 -17.55
N THR A 17 -6.97 9.03 -17.04
CA THR A 17 -6.22 10.01 -17.83
C THR A 17 -5.05 9.35 -18.57
N GLU A 18 -4.48 10.01 -19.57
CA GLU A 18 -3.28 9.53 -20.26
C GLU A 18 -2.12 9.29 -19.27
N GLY A 19 -1.96 10.16 -18.27
CA GLY A 19 -0.92 9.99 -17.25
C GLY A 19 -1.16 8.78 -16.37
N LEU A 20 -2.39 8.53 -15.91
CA LEU A 20 -2.68 7.31 -15.15
C LEU A 20 -2.38 6.05 -15.98
N ARG A 21 -2.68 6.05 -17.29
CA ARG A 21 -2.29 4.94 -18.19
C ARG A 21 -0.77 4.76 -18.29
N GLU A 22 -0.04 5.87 -18.47
CA GLU A 22 1.43 5.86 -18.49
C GLU A 22 2.00 5.28 -17.19
N TYR A 23 1.32 5.54 -16.07
CA TYR A 23 1.66 4.99 -14.77
C TYR A 23 1.08 3.59 -14.48
N ARG A 24 0.46 2.93 -15.49
CA ARG A 24 -0.20 1.61 -15.40
C ARG A 24 -1.37 1.53 -14.41
N ILE A 25 -1.99 2.67 -14.08
CA ILE A 25 -3.23 2.73 -13.33
C ILE A 25 -4.40 2.78 -14.32
N GLY A 26 -5.38 1.90 -14.14
CA GLY A 26 -6.62 1.95 -14.93
C GLY A 26 -7.09 0.63 -15.52
N THR A 27 -6.22 -0.38 -15.59
CA THR A 27 -6.49 -1.62 -16.35
C THR A 27 -6.70 -2.85 -15.47
N THR A 28 -6.37 -2.77 -14.18
CA THR A 28 -6.37 -3.91 -13.25
C THR A 28 -6.89 -3.51 -11.86
N GLY A 29 -7.13 -4.49 -11.01
CA GLY A 29 -7.62 -4.29 -9.64
C GLY A 29 -9.14 -4.05 -9.56
N ILE A 30 -9.57 -3.47 -8.43
CA ILE A 30 -11.00 -3.22 -8.13
C ILE A 30 -11.35 -1.74 -8.31
N ILE A 31 -10.50 -0.83 -7.83
CA ILE A 31 -10.79 0.61 -7.77
C ILE A 31 -10.66 1.25 -9.16
N ASN A 32 -9.51 1.06 -9.81
CA ASN A 32 -9.17 1.78 -11.04
C ASN A 32 -9.46 0.99 -12.32
N ASN A 33 -9.90 -0.27 -12.23
CA ASN A 33 -10.14 -1.10 -13.41
C ASN A 33 -11.32 -0.57 -14.23
N ILE A 34 -11.07 -0.12 -15.45
CA ILE A 34 -12.12 0.39 -16.36
C ILE A 34 -12.74 -0.68 -17.24
N ASP A 35 -12.15 -1.88 -17.35
CA ASP A 35 -12.75 -2.97 -18.10
C ASP A 35 -13.88 -3.59 -17.27
N PRO A 36 -15.16 -3.47 -17.70
CA PRO A 36 -16.29 -3.96 -16.92
C PRO A 36 -16.25 -5.48 -16.71
N LYS A 37 -15.72 -6.25 -17.68
CA LYS A 37 -15.64 -7.72 -17.58
C LYS A 37 -14.60 -8.14 -16.56
N SER A 38 -13.34 -7.70 -16.73
CA SER A 38 -12.26 -7.95 -15.78
C SER A 38 -12.63 -7.48 -14.37
N TRP A 39 -13.20 -6.28 -14.24
CA TRP A 39 -13.61 -5.81 -12.92
C TRP A 39 -14.70 -6.66 -12.29
N LYS A 40 -15.76 -7.03 -13.04
CA LYS A 40 -16.86 -7.82 -12.47
C LYS A 40 -16.32 -9.13 -11.91
N TYR A 41 -15.37 -9.75 -12.61
CA TYR A 41 -14.64 -10.92 -12.13
C TYR A 41 -13.85 -10.62 -10.86
N ASN A 42 -12.94 -9.63 -10.87
CA ASN A 42 -12.11 -9.26 -9.72
C ASN A 42 -12.95 -8.90 -8.48
N ARG A 43 -14.03 -8.14 -8.68
CA ARG A 43 -14.94 -7.74 -7.60
C ARG A 43 -15.66 -8.95 -7.03
N ARG A 44 -16.14 -9.88 -7.86
CA ARG A 44 -16.79 -11.10 -7.39
C ARG A 44 -15.81 -11.96 -6.58
N PHE A 45 -14.62 -12.19 -7.11
CA PHE A 45 -13.57 -12.95 -6.44
C PHE A 45 -13.25 -12.35 -5.06
N PHE A 46 -12.91 -11.06 -5.02
CA PHE A 46 -12.57 -10.37 -3.78
C PHE A 46 -13.71 -10.38 -2.77
N THR A 47 -14.95 -10.10 -3.22
CA THR A 47 -16.13 -10.14 -2.34
C THR A 47 -16.34 -11.53 -1.74
N GLN A 48 -16.20 -12.59 -2.54
CA GLN A 48 -16.37 -13.96 -2.05
C GLN A 48 -15.30 -14.35 -1.03
N ALA A 49 -14.04 -13.97 -1.27
CA ALA A 49 -12.94 -14.21 -0.33
C ALA A 49 -13.15 -13.46 0.99
N MET A 50 -13.46 -12.16 0.92
CA MET A 50 -13.56 -11.28 2.10
C MET A 50 -14.85 -11.50 2.91
N MET A 51 -15.94 -11.98 2.30
CA MET A 51 -17.20 -12.25 3.01
C MET A 51 -17.30 -13.66 3.56
N ALA A 52 -16.27 -14.49 3.40
CA ALA A 52 -16.25 -15.82 4.00
C ALA A 52 -16.29 -15.67 5.54
N PRO A 53 -17.20 -16.37 6.25
CA PRO A 53 -17.24 -16.30 7.71
C PRO A 53 -15.93 -16.70 8.38
N SER A 54 -15.21 -17.68 7.81
CA SER A 54 -13.88 -18.08 8.25
C SER A 54 -12.87 -16.94 8.18
N PHE A 55 -12.93 -16.14 7.11
CA PHE A 55 -12.07 -14.96 6.97
C PHE A 55 -12.40 -13.91 8.02
N ASN A 56 -13.68 -13.63 8.28
CA ASN A 56 -14.06 -12.66 9.30
C ASN A 56 -13.58 -13.06 10.70
N ASN A 57 -13.71 -14.34 11.06
CA ASN A 57 -13.22 -14.84 12.35
C ASN A 57 -11.69 -14.70 12.45
N GLN A 58 -10.96 -15.12 11.41
CA GLN A 58 -9.49 -14.99 11.37
C GLN A 58 -9.03 -13.52 11.39
N ALA A 59 -9.74 -12.62 10.72
CA ALA A 59 -9.41 -11.20 10.72
C ALA A 59 -9.54 -10.58 12.13
N VAL A 60 -10.53 -11.02 12.92
CA VAL A 60 -10.68 -10.60 14.32
C VAL A 60 -9.55 -11.18 15.18
N GLU A 61 -9.22 -12.46 15.01
CA GLU A 61 -8.10 -13.11 15.72
C GLU A 61 -6.78 -12.39 15.43
N TRP A 62 -6.45 -12.15 14.15
CA TRP A 62 -5.25 -11.43 13.76
C TRP A 62 -5.23 -9.99 14.28
N ALA A 63 -6.37 -9.30 14.27
CA ALA A 63 -6.45 -7.95 14.81
C ALA A 63 -6.12 -7.93 16.32
N ASN A 64 -6.64 -8.90 17.09
CA ASN A 64 -6.35 -9.01 18.52
C ASN A 64 -4.88 -9.39 18.79
N GLU A 65 -4.32 -10.33 18.03
CA GLU A 65 -2.90 -10.69 18.12
C GLU A 65 -2.00 -9.46 17.90
N LEU A 66 -2.25 -8.73 16.80
CA LEU A 66 -1.46 -7.56 16.44
C LEU A 66 -1.66 -6.39 17.40
N TRP A 67 -2.87 -6.25 17.95
CA TRP A 67 -3.15 -5.25 18.99
C TRP A 67 -2.38 -5.55 20.27
N THR A 68 -2.39 -6.81 20.71
CA THR A 68 -1.70 -7.25 21.93
C THR A 68 -0.19 -7.05 21.82
N GLU A 69 0.38 -7.31 20.64
CA GLU A 69 1.79 -7.02 20.36
C GLU A 69 2.10 -5.52 20.34
N MET A 70 1.22 -4.71 19.76
CA MET A 70 1.40 -3.26 19.77
C MET A 70 1.35 -2.72 21.21
N GLU A 71 0.40 -3.20 22.03
CA GLU A 71 0.33 -2.88 23.46
C GLU A 71 1.58 -3.33 24.22
N SER A 72 2.16 -4.50 23.89
CA SER A 72 3.40 -4.93 24.56
C SER A 72 4.55 -3.95 24.31
N TYR A 73 4.68 -3.42 23.08
CA TYR A 73 5.68 -2.39 22.79
C TYR A 73 5.40 -1.09 23.55
N TRP A 74 4.14 -0.65 23.64
CA TRP A 74 3.81 0.55 24.41
C TRP A 74 4.10 0.39 25.90
N ASN A 75 3.83 -0.79 26.45
CA ASN A 75 4.13 -1.09 27.86
C ASN A 75 5.64 -1.02 28.15
N GLU A 76 6.49 -1.44 27.20
CA GLU A 76 7.96 -1.33 27.33
C GLU A 76 8.45 0.13 27.31
N LEU A 77 7.74 1.04 26.65
CA LEU A 77 8.10 2.47 26.61
C LEU A 77 7.81 3.22 27.92
N GLY A 78 6.87 2.70 28.73
CA GLY A 78 6.44 3.31 29.99
C GLY A 78 5.43 4.47 29.83
N GLU A 79 4.87 4.94 30.95
CA GLU A 79 3.71 5.84 30.98
C GLU A 79 3.95 7.28 30.47
N ASN A 80 5.21 7.73 30.40
CA ASN A 80 5.56 9.12 30.06
C ASN A 80 6.05 9.30 28.61
N HIS A 81 5.87 8.29 27.76
CA HIS A 81 6.31 8.36 26.37
C HIS A 81 5.23 8.94 25.45
N GLU A 82 5.58 9.92 24.62
CA GLU A 82 4.66 10.45 23.63
C GLU A 82 4.51 9.46 22.45
N LEU A 83 3.29 8.97 22.24
CA LEU A 83 3.00 8.04 21.16
C LEU A 83 2.46 8.77 19.94
N ASP A 84 3.16 8.65 18.81
CA ASP A 84 2.62 8.99 17.50
C ASP A 84 1.61 7.89 17.08
N LEU A 85 0.38 7.98 17.58
CA LEU A 85 -0.69 7.03 17.30
C LEU A 85 -1.01 6.94 15.80
N ILE A 86 -0.80 8.00 15.03
CA ILE A 86 -1.01 7.98 13.58
C ILE A 86 -0.03 7.01 12.94
N LYS A 87 1.26 7.09 13.29
CA LYS A 87 2.25 6.14 12.79
C LYS A 87 1.99 4.71 13.27
N TRP A 88 1.67 4.52 14.54
CA TRP A 88 1.35 3.18 15.06
C TRP A 88 0.18 2.53 14.32
N MET A 89 -0.92 3.25 14.13
CA MET A 89 -2.08 2.74 13.39
C MET A 89 -1.79 2.52 11.90
N GLN A 90 -0.89 3.30 11.30
CA GLN A 90 -0.42 3.04 9.94
C GLN A 90 0.36 1.72 9.86
N ARG A 91 1.25 1.44 10.82
CA ARG A 91 1.98 0.17 10.90
C ARG A 91 1.03 -1.00 11.12
N PHE A 92 0.14 -0.89 12.10
CA PHE A 92 -0.90 -1.89 12.35
C PHE A 92 -1.73 -2.20 11.09
N SER A 93 -2.18 -1.15 10.39
CA SER A 93 -2.98 -1.32 9.16
C SER A 93 -2.19 -2.01 8.04
N ASN A 94 -0.91 -1.65 7.87
CA ASN A 94 -0.05 -2.28 6.88
C ASN A 94 0.16 -3.78 7.17
N GLU A 95 0.39 -4.12 8.44
CA GLU A 95 0.52 -5.53 8.86
C GLU A 95 -0.77 -6.32 8.65
N MET A 96 -1.92 -5.75 9.01
CA MET A 96 -3.22 -6.35 8.72
C MET A 96 -3.41 -6.59 7.22
N ILE A 97 -3.11 -5.59 6.38
CA ILE A 97 -3.21 -5.72 4.91
C ILE A 97 -2.27 -6.82 4.40
N PHE A 98 -1.03 -6.87 4.89
CA PHE A 98 -0.05 -7.86 4.45
C PHE A 98 -0.46 -9.28 4.87
N LYS A 99 -0.92 -9.46 6.11
CA LYS A 99 -1.44 -10.72 6.64
C LYS A 99 -2.67 -11.20 5.85
N ILE A 100 -3.63 -10.32 5.59
CA ILE A 100 -4.83 -10.63 4.81
C ILE A 100 -4.49 -11.01 3.36
N SER A 101 -3.53 -10.31 2.73
CA SER A 101 -3.22 -10.50 1.31
C SER A 101 -2.25 -11.64 1.03
N THR A 102 -1.33 -11.94 1.95
CA THR A 102 -0.25 -12.92 1.74
C THR A 102 -0.27 -14.08 2.74
N GLY A 103 -1.01 -13.97 3.85
CA GLY A 103 -0.96 -14.90 4.98
C GLY A 103 0.28 -14.72 5.88
N VAL A 104 1.22 -13.85 5.51
CA VAL A 104 2.50 -13.66 6.21
C VAL A 104 2.47 -12.38 7.04
N LYS A 105 3.24 -12.34 8.13
CA LYS A 105 3.44 -11.13 8.94
C LYS A 105 4.75 -10.46 8.52
N ASN A 106 4.72 -9.16 8.21
CA ASN A 106 5.89 -8.38 7.76
C ASN A 106 6.57 -7.55 8.87
N ASN A 107 6.17 -7.71 10.14
CA ASN A 107 6.84 -7.15 11.33
C ASN A 107 7.15 -5.64 11.25
N CYS A 108 6.26 -4.85 10.66
CA CYS A 108 6.45 -3.40 10.51
C CYS A 108 6.22 -2.61 11.80
N MET A 109 5.43 -3.11 12.75
CA MET A 109 5.26 -2.55 14.10
C MET A 109 6.52 -2.75 14.93
N ALA A 110 7.07 -3.97 14.91
CA ALA A 110 8.35 -4.29 15.52
C ALA A 110 9.48 -3.42 14.93
N SER A 111 9.56 -3.33 13.59
CA SER A 111 10.47 -2.44 12.87
C SER A 111 10.38 -1.00 13.39
N TYR A 112 9.16 -0.46 13.46
CA TYR A 112 8.93 0.90 13.92
C TYR A 112 9.36 1.10 15.37
N TYR A 113 9.04 0.15 16.25
CA TYR A 113 9.44 0.16 17.65
C TYR A 113 10.96 0.23 17.80
N TYR A 114 11.67 -0.74 17.23
CA TYR A 114 13.11 -0.84 17.37
C TYR A 114 13.84 0.34 16.73
N HIS A 115 13.46 0.73 15.51
CA HIS A 115 14.13 1.83 14.83
C HIS A 115 13.90 3.20 15.51
N THR A 116 12.74 3.41 16.13
CA THR A 116 12.36 4.72 16.67
C THR A 116 12.75 4.87 18.15
N PHE A 117 12.62 3.80 18.94
CA PHE A 117 12.72 3.88 20.40
C PHE A 117 13.86 3.06 20.98
N VAL A 118 14.33 2.03 20.30
CA VAL A 118 15.41 1.13 20.75
C VAL A 118 16.59 1.24 19.78
N LEU A 119 17.19 2.44 19.72
CA LEU A 119 18.36 2.73 18.89
C LEU A 119 19.45 1.67 19.14
N GLU A 120 19.79 0.91 18.09
CA GLU A 120 20.79 -0.18 18.09
C GLU A 120 20.52 -1.29 19.12
N SER A 121 19.40 -2.00 19.01
CA SER A 121 19.32 -3.33 19.62
C SER A 121 20.33 -4.28 18.95
N ASN A 122 21.47 -4.48 19.59
CA ASN A 122 22.39 -5.58 19.30
C ASN A 122 21.73 -6.97 19.49
N ASP A 123 20.49 -7.00 19.99
CA ASP A 123 19.71 -8.20 20.27
C ASP A 123 18.95 -8.75 19.05
N LEU A 124 18.80 -7.98 17.96
CA LEU A 124 18.18 -8.47 16.73
C LEU A 124 19.18 -9.27 15.88
N ASP A 125 18.79 -10.47 15.45
CA ASP A 125 19.57 -11.26 14.50
C ASP A 125 19.64 -10.55 13.13
N GLU A 126 20.70 -10.80 12.36
CA GLU A 126 20.90 -10.18 11.04
C GLU A 126 19.73 -10.47 10.09
N LYS A 127 19.15 -11.67 10.20
CA LYS A 127 17.96 -12.05 9.42
C LYS A 127 16.73 -11.21 9.79
N GLU A 128 16.59 -10.83 11.04
CA GLU A 128 15.47 -9.99 11.50
C GLU A 128 15.66 -8.55 11.03
N LYS A 129 16.89 -8.03 11.10
CA LYS A 129 17.25 -6.71 10.54
C LYS A 129 16.99 -6.65 9.04
N GLU A 130 17.35 -7.70 8.29
CA GLU A 130 17.08 -7.78 6.85
C GLU A 130 15.58 -7.75 6.55
N LYS A 131 14.79 -8.58 7.22
CA LYS A 131 13.32 -8.59 7.07
C LYS A 131 12.69 -7.22 7.39
N ILE A 132 13.15 -6.58 8.46
CA ILE A 132 12.71 -5.24 8.86
C ILE A 132 12.99 -4.25 7.73
N LYS A 133 14.22 -4.25 7.20
CA LYS A 133 14.63 -3.37 6.11
C LYS A 133 13.82 -3.60 4.83
N GLU A 134 13.57 -4.85 4.48
CA GLU A 134 12.72 -5.20 3.33
C GLU A 134 11.29 -4.69 3.51
N SER A 135 10.72 -4.85 4.70
CA SER A 135 9.38 -4.36 5.05
C SER A 135 9.27 -2.84 4.91
N GLU A 136 10.25 -2.09 5.44
CA GLU A 136 10.29 -0.63 5.31
C GLU A 136 10.44 -0.19 3.85
N ASN A 137 11.34 -0.82 3.08
CA ASN A 137 11.51 -0.52 1.67
C ASN A 137 10.21 -0.77 0.88
N PHE A 138 9.49 -1.83 1.21
CA PHE A 138 8.23 -2.16 0.57
C PHE A 138 7.14 -1.13 0.90
N ILE A 139 6.98 -0.75 2.17
CA ILE A 139 6.02 0.28 2.61
C ILE A 139 6.34 1.62 1.92
N GLN A 140 7.61 2.03 1.93
CA GLN A 140 8.05 3.26 1.27
C GLN A 140 7.80 3.22 -0.24
N SER A 141 7.97 2.05 -0.87
CA SER A 141 7.69 1.86 -2.29
C SER A 141 6.21 2.00 -2.60
N ILE A 142 5.32 1.45 -1.77
CA ILE A 142 3.86 1.63 -1.90
C ILE A 142 3.47 3.09 -1.74
N GLU A 143 3.98 3.79 -0.72
CA GLU A 143 3.69 5.20 -0.51
C GLU A 143 4.16 6.05 -1.70
N THR A 144 5.36 5.76 -2.21
CA THR A 144 5.91 6.42 -3.40
C THR A 144 5.05 6.13 -4.62
N PHE A 145 4.53 4.91 -4.75
CA PHE A 145 3.62 4.56 -5.83
C PHE A 145 2.33 5.37 -5.76
N MET A 146 1.71 5.48 -4.58
CA MET A 146 0.49 6.26 -4.37
C MET A 146 0.72 7.76 -4.63
N ARG A 147 1.84 8.33 -4.18
CA ARG A 147 2.24 9.70 -4.51
C ARG A 147 2.44 9.89 -6.02
N GLY A 148 3.00 8.89 -6.69
CA GLY A 148 3.15 8.87 -8.14
C GLY A 148 1.82 8.96 -8.87
N ALA A 149 0.79 8.25 -8.41
CA ALA A 149 -0.55 8.33 -8.99
C ALA A 149 -1.07 9.78 -9.07
N PHE A 150 -0.86 10.58 -8.02
CA PHE A 150 -1.21 12.01 -8.02
C PHE A 150 -0.39 12.81 -9.03
N TYR A 151 0.92 12.59 -9.09
CA TYR A 151 1.80 13.24 -10.08
C TYR A 151 1.32 13.01 -11.51
N PHE A 152 0.98 11.77 -11.84
CA PHE A 152 0.52 11.39 -13.17
C PHE A 152 -0.93 11.81 -13.45
N PHE A 153 -1.73 12.04 -12.41
CA PHE A 153 -3.06 12.63 -12.55
C PHE A 153 -3.01 14.12 -12.87
N TYR A 154 -2.19 14.89 -12.15
CA TYR A 154 -2.17 16.36 -12.25
C TYR A 154 -1.32 16.91 -13.39
N PHE A 155 -0.11 16.40 -13.62
CA PHE A 155 0.76 16.94 -14.65
C PHE A 155 0.37 16.38 -16.01
N ASN A 156 0.25 17.22 -17.04
CA ASN A 156 -0.03 16.75 -18.40
C ASN A 156 1.21 16.09 -19.03
N ARG A 157 1.05 15.47 -20.20
CA ARG A 157 2.13 14.77 -20.91
C ARG A 157 3.35 15.66 -21.14
N PHE A 158 3.15 16.90 -21.58
CA PHE A 158 4.26 17.81 -21.87
C PHE A 158 5.12 18.06 -20.62
N MET A 159 4.48 18.37 -19.49
CA MET A 159 5.18 18.62 -18.23
C MET A 159 5.96 17.39 -17.76
N ARG A 160 5.36 16.21 -17.84
CA ARG A 160 6.01 14.95 -17.42
C ARG A 160 7.24 14.58 -18.26
N HIS A 161 7.26 14.94 -19.54
CA HIS A 161 8.31 14.51 -20.47
C HIS A 161 9.37 15.58 -20.75
N TYR A 162 9.03 16.86 -20.60
CA TYR A 162 9.89 17.95 -21.07
C TYR A 162 10.27 18.98 -20.00
N VAL A 163 9.51 19.16 -18.92
CA VAL A 163 9.90 20.07 -17.85
C VAL A 163 10.94 19.37 -16.95
N PRO A 164 12.21 19.84 -16.88
CA PRO A 164 13.31 19.06 -16.30
C PRO A 164 13.06 18.56 -14.87
N PHE A 165 12.56 19.43 -13.98
CA PHE A 165 12.27 19.08 -12.59
C PHE A 165 11.19 17.99 -12.48
N ILE A 166 10.11 18.13 -13.24
CA ILE A 166 8.98 17.19 -13.23
C ILE A 166 9.41 15.86 -13.86
N ARG A 167 10.13 15.91 -14.99
CA ARG A 167 10.66 14.74 -15.67
C ARG A 167 11.59 13.92 -14.76
N GLY A 168 12.46 14.57 -14.01
CA GLY A 168 13.33 13.89 -13.04
C GLY A 168 12.53 13.10 -12.00
N LYS A 169 11.48 13.70 -11.45
CA LYS A 169 10.56 13.01 -10.52
C LYS A 169 9.79 11.87 -11.19
N VAL A 170 9.27 12.09 -12.39
CA VAL A 170 8.56 11.07 -13.19
C VAL A 170 9.42 9.83 -13.41
N ILE A 171 10.69 9.98 -13.78
CA ILE A 171 11.61 8.85 -13.97
C ILE A 171 11.77 8.05 -12.68
N SER A 172 11.96 8.73 -11.54
CA SER A 172 12.06 8.07 -10.23
C SER A 172 10.79 7.30 -9.87
N LEU A 173 9.62 7.89 -10.12
CA LEU A 173 8.33 7.26 -9.85
C LEU A 173 8.09 6.02 -10.73
N LEU A 174 8.47 6.08 -12.01
CA LEU A 174 8.38 4.94 -12.93
C LEU A 174 9.29 3.79 -12.48
N LYS A 175 10.52 4.08 -12.04
CA LYS A 175 11.43 3.07 -11.48
C LYS A 175 10.84 2.40 -10.24
N ASN A 176 10.26 3.17 -9.32
CA ASN A 176 9.60 2.63 -8.13
C ASN A 176 8.41 1.73 -8.49
N ARG A 177 7.60 2.13 -9.48
CA ARG A 177 6.53 1.27 -9.99
C ARG A 177 7.08 -0.02 -10.58
N ASP A 178 8.12 0.05 -11.41
CA ASP A 178 8.68 -1.15 -12.04
C ASP A 178 9.31 -2.11 -11.01
N PHE A 179 9.91 -1.59 -9.94
CA PHE A 179 10.31 -2.39 -8.77
C PHE A 179 9.12 -3.15 -8.14
N LEU A 180 7.99 -2.48 -7.89
CA LEU A 180 6.79 -3.13 -7.35
C LEU A 180 6.17 -4.17 -8.30
N ASP A 181 6.31 -3.96 -9.61
CA ASP A 181 5.89 -4.90 -10.65
C ASP A 181 6.86 -6.10 -10.79
N GLY A 182 7.96 -6.15 -10.02
CA GLY A 182 9.00 -7.17 -10.13
C GLY A 182 9.82 -7.09 -11.41
N LYS A 183 9.89 -5.91 -12.03
CA LYS A 183 10.67 -5.65 -13.26
C LYS A 183 11.96 -4.94 -12.87
N HIS A 184 13.08 -5.64 -13.04
CA HIS A 184 14.43 -5.12 -12.85
C HIS A 184 15.04 -4.69 -14.19
#